data_AF-A0A8H6PP85-F1
#
_entry.id   AF-A0A8H6PP85-F1
#
_cell.length_a   1.000
_cell.length_b   1.000
_cell.length_c   1.000
_cell.angle_alpha   90.00
_cell.angle_beta   90.00
_cell.angle_gamma   90.00
#
_symmetry.space_group_name_H-M   'P 1'
#
loop_
_entity.id
_entity.type
_entity.pdbx_description
1 polymer ?
#
loop_
_entity_poly.entity_id
_entity_poly.type
_entity_poly.pdbx_seq_one_letter_code
_entity_poly.pdbx_strand_id
1 'polypeptide(L)'
;MGILEKLSRKSGVIVGDDVLRLFEYAQEKNFAIPAINVTSSSTVVSCLEAARDQNCPVILQVSQGGAAYFAGKGVSNDGQKASIAGSIAAAHYIRSIAPAYGVPVVLHTDHCAKKLLPWLDGMLDEDERYFKQHGEPLFSSHMIDLSEEPVDYNIETTAKYLKRAAPMKQWLEMEIGITGGEEDGVNNEDVDNNSLYTQPEDILAIHNALAPISPYFSIAAGFGNVHGVYKPGNVRLHPELLKKHQAYVKEKIGSKKDKPVYFVFHGGSGSSKEEYKEAISYGVVKVNLDTDMQYAYMTGVRDYILNKKDYLMGPVGNPDGEDKPNKKYFDPRVWVREGEKTMSKRVQVALEDFNTAGQL
;
A
#
# COMPACT_ATOMS: atom_id res chain seq x y z
N MET A 1 -11.29 24.06 -2.94
CA MET A 1 -11.74 22.89 -3.72
C MET A 1 -10.92 21.71 -3.26
N GLY A 2 -11.51 20.80 -2.49
CA GLY A 2 -10.87 19.55 -2.04
C GLY A 2 -10.87 18.50 -3.14
N ILE A 3 -10.21 17.35 -2.93
CA ILE A 3 -10.18 16.28 -3.93
C ILE A 3 -11.58 15.75 -4.26
N LEU A 4 -12.52 15.78 -3.31
CA LEU A 4 -13.89 15.27 -3.51
C LEU A 4 -14.66 15.98 -4.64
N GLU A 5 -14.29 17.19 -5.02
CA GLU A 5 -14.88 17.91 -6.14
C GLU A 5 -14.37 17.41 -7.50
N LYS A 6 -13.19 16.79 -7.53
CA LYS A 6 -12.59 16.22 -8.74
C LYS A 6 -12.96 14.74 -8.94
N LEU A 7 -13.40 14.03 -7.91
CA LEU A 7 -13.75 12.60 -7.99
C LEU A 7 -15.19 12.38 -8.44
N SER A 8 -15.41 11.37 -9.28
CA SER A 8 -16.74 10.89 -9.65
C SER A 8 -17.37 10.06 -8.52
N ARG A 9 -16.56 9.30 -7.77
CA ARG A 9 -16.94 8.56 -6.57
C ARG A 9 -16.29 9.19 -5.34
N LYS A 10 -17.10 9.80 -4.47
CA LYS A 10 -16.64 10.52 -3.28
C LYS A 10 -16.36 9.63 -2.07
N SER A 11 -16.94 8.44 -2.04
CA SER A 11 -16.78 7.48 -0.95
C SER A 11 -16.82 6.05 -1.47
N GLY A 12 -16.06 5.17 -0.80
CA GLY A 12 -15.86 3.80 -1.22
C GLY A 12 -14.61 3.64 -2.08
N VAL A 13 -14.43 2.45 -2.66
CA VAL A 13 -13.26 2.15 -3.50
C VAL A 13 -13.32 2.93 -4.82
N ILE A 14 -12.32 3.75 -5.13
CA ILE A 14 -12.22 4.50 -6.39
C ILE A 14 -11.39 3.73 -7.42
N VAL A 15 -11.63 3.95 -8.71
CA VAL A 15 -10.96 3.23 -9.81
C VAL A 15 -10.71 4.19 -10.99
N GLY A 16 -9.87 3.79 -11.95
CA GLY A 16 -9.73 4.50 -13.22
C GLY A 16 -9.32 5.95 -13.07
N ASP A 17 -10.06 6.84 -13.75
CA ASP A 17 -9.78 8.27 -13.78
C ASP A 17 -9.79 8.92 -12.39
N ASP A 18 -10.53 8.37 -11.42
CA ASP A 18 -10.54 8.90 -10.06
C ASP A 18 -9.21 8.66 -9.33
N VAL A 19 -8.53 7.54 -9.60
CA VAL A 19 -7.17 7.27 -9.07
C VAL A 19 -6.18 8.26 -9.68
N LEU A 20 -6.25 8.47 -11.00
CA LEU A 20 -5.41 9.44 -11.70
C LEU A 20 -5.60 10.86 -11.15
N ARG A 21 -6.85 11.31 -10.99
CA ARG A 21 -7.16 12.65 -10.44
C ARG A 21 -6.68 12.80 -9.01
N LEU A 22 -6.76 11.75 -8.20
CA LEU A 22 -6.23 11.75 -6.83
C LEU A 22 -4.71 11.95 -6.83
N PHE A 23 -3.96 11.20 -7.66
CA PHE A 23 -2.50 11.35 -7.72
C PHE A 23 -2.05 12.66 -8.36
N GLU A 24 -2.75 13.17 -9.37
CA GLU A 24 -2.50 14.52 -9.90
C GLU A 24 -2.70 15.60 -8.83
N TYR A 25 -3.77 15.48 -8.03
CA TYR A 25 -4.01 16.40 -6.93
C TYR A 25 -2.98 16.27 -5.80
N ALA A 26 -2.55 15.04 -5.49
CA ALA A 26 -1.47 14.77 -4.53
C ALA A 26 -0.17 15.48 -4.93
N GLN A 27 0.22 15.40 -6.21
CA GLN A 27 1.38 16.13 -6.74
C GLN A 27 1.19 17.66 -6.71
N GLU A 28 -0.01 18.15 -7.05
CA GLU A 28 -0.37 19.58 -7.05
C GLU A 28 -0.31 20.17 -5.64
N LYS A 29 -0.79 19.42 -4.63
CA LYS A 29 -0.88 19.86 -3.23
C LYS A 29 0.29 19.42 -2.35
N ASN A 30 1.26 18.69 -2.90
CA ASN A 30 2.44 18.17 -2.19
C ASN A 30 2.08 17.32 -0.96
N PHE A 31 1.26 16.29 -1.18
CA PHE A 31 1.01 15.24 -0.20
C PHE A 31 1.16 13.85 -0.83
N ALA A 32 1.31 12.81 0.00
CA ALA A 32 1.27 11.42 -0.45
C ALA A 32 0.29 10.58 0.38
N ILE A 33 -0.45 9.71 -0.29
CA ILE A 33 -1.42 8.85 0.37
C ILE A 33 -0.69 7.68 1.02
N PRO A 34 -0.89 7.42 2.33
CA PRO A 34 -0.34 6.22 2.95
C PRO A 34 -1.02 4.99 2.34
N ALA A 35 -0.22 4.01 1.97
CA ALA A 35 -0.67 2.69 1.58
C ALA A 35 -0.36 1.69 2.67
N ILE A 36 -1.42 1.18 3.31
CA ILE A 36 -1.30 0.32 4.48
C ILE A 36 -1.58 -1.12 4.09
N ASN A 37 -0.62 -2.01 4.40
CA ASN A 37 -0.81 -3.45 4.29
C ASN A 37 -1.87 -3.90 5.30
N VAL A 38 -2.85 -4.65 4.81
CA VAL A 38 -3.94 -5.20 5.63
C VAL A 38 -3.99 -6.71 5.53
N THR A 39 -4.37 -7.36 6.62
CA THR A 39 -4.41 -8.83 6.73
C THR A 39 -5.72 -9.35 7.30
N SER A 40 -6.59 -8.48 7.80
CA SER A 40 -7.88 -8.86 8.37
C SER A 40 -8.93 -7.75 8.22
N SER A 41 -10.18 -8.08 8.51
CA SER A 41 -11.25 -7.09 8.64
C SER A 41 -10.92 -6.02 9.69
N SER A 42 -10.24 -6.41 10.78
CA SER A 42 -9.87 -5.52 11.88
C SER A 42 -8.80 -4.51 11.48
N THR A 43 -7.74 -4.94 10.78
CA THR A 43 -6.71 -4.02 10.26
C THR A 43 -7.28 -3.05 9.21
N VAL A 44 -8.22 -3.51 8.37
CA VAL A 44 -8.95 -2.64 7.44
C VAL A 44 -9.76 -1.57 8.20
N VAL A 45 -10.49 -1.98 9.23
CA VAL A 45 -11.29 -1.07 10.07
C VAL A 45 -10.41 0.01 10.69
N SER A 46 -9.24 -0.36 11.22
CA SER A 46 -8.29 0.59 11.80
C SER A 46 -7.89 1.71 10.83
N CYS A 47 -7.60 1.34 9.58
CA CYS A 47 -7.19 2.29 8.55
C CYS A 47 -8.34 3.18 8.07
N LEU A 48 -9.52 2.58 7.81
CA LEU A 48 -10.70 3.34 7.37
C LEU A 48 -11.18 4.32 8.45
N GLU A 49 -11.12 3.91 9.72
CA GLU A 49 -11.46 4.77 10.85
C GLU A 49 -10.50 5.96 10.95
N ALA A 50 -9.19 5.71 10.89
CA ALA A 50 -8.19 6.77 10.90
C ALA A 50 -8.37 7.74 9.72
N ALA A 51 -8.66 7.22 8.52
CA ALA A 51 -8.85 8.03 7.33
C ALA A 51 -10.09 8.93 7.41
N ARG A 52 -11.21 8.38 7.90
CA ARG A 52 -12.43 9.15 8.18
C ARG A 52 -12.17 10.26 9.18
N ASP A 53 -11.55 9.91 10.31
CA ASP A 53 -11.33 10.84 11.42
C ASP A 53 -10.40 12.00 11.04
N GLN A 54 -9.51 11.78 10.06
CA GLN A 54 -8.60 12.79 9.51
C GLN A 54 -9.09 13.41 8.20
N ASN A 55 -10.30 13.09 7.75
CA ASN A 55 -10.88 13.59 6.50
C ASN A 55 -9.89 13.49 5.31
N CYS A 56 -9.39 12.30 5.04
CA CYS A 56 -8.35 12.06 4.05
C CYS A 56 -8.62 10.83 3.15
N PRO A 57 -8.05 10.78 1.94
CA PRO A 57 -8.00 9.54 1.15
C PRO A 57 -7.03 8.53 1.79
N VAL A 58 -7.18 7.26 1.47
CA VAL A 58 -6.26 6.18 1.93
C VAL A 58 -6.09 5.11 0.85
N ILE A 59 -4.92 4.48 0.80
CA ILE A 59 -4.70 3.25 0.03
C ILE A 59 -4.69 2.08 1.01
N LEU A 60 -5.49 1.05 0.73
CA LEU A 60 -5.42 -0.23 1.42
C LEU A 60 -4.83 -1.25 0.45
N GLN A 61 -3.72 -1.88 0.86
CA GLN A 61 -3.04 -2.85 0.03
C GLN A 61 -3.00 -4.22 0.69
N VAL A 62 -3.11 -5.28 -0.12
CA VAL A 62 -2.90 -6.65 0.31
C VAL A 62 -1.64 -7.18 -0.32
N SER A 63 -0.67 -7.59 0.49
CA SER A 63 0.47 -8.34 -0.03
C SER A 63 0.11 -9.78 -0.32
N GLN A 64 1.00 -10.53 -0.97
CA GLN A 64 0.79 -11.94 -1.25
C GLN A 64 0.52 -12.75 0.02
N GLY A 65 1.30 -12.49 1.08
CA GLY A 65 1.16 -13.14 2.38
C GLY A 65 -0.08 -12.65 3.13
N GLY A 66 -0.36 -11.35 3.08
CA GLY A 66 -1.56 -10.77 3.69
C GLY A 66 -2.85 -11.30 3.05
N ALA A 67 -2.87 -11.45 1.74
CA ALA A 67 -3.95 -12.06 0.99
C ALA A 67 -4.15 -13.53 1.39
N ALA A 68 -3.08 -14.34 1.46
CA ALA A 68 -3.18 -15.72 1.95
C ALA A 68 -3.71 -15.78 3.39
N TYR A 69 -3.38 -14.79 4.23
CA TYR A 69 -3.91 -14.69 5.59
C TYR A 69 -5.42 -14.40 5.61
N PHE A 70 -5.92 -13.55 4.70
CA PHE A 70 -7.37 -13.32 4.53
C PHE A 70 -8.12 -14.60 4.13
N ALA A 71 -7.53 -15.48 3.32
CA ALA A 71 -8.10 -16.80 3.06
C ALA A 71 -8.01 -17.74 4.28
N GLY A 72 -7.01 -17.52 5.14
CA GLY A 72 -6.71 -18.30 6.32
C GLY A 72 -5.55 -19.26 6.09
N LYS A 73 -4.57 -19.26 7.01
CA LYS A 73 -3.34 -20.08 6.92
C LYS A 73 -3.56 -21.59 6.81
N GLY A 74 -4.77 -22.09 7.07
CA GLY A 74 -5.13 -23.49 6.88
C GLY A 74 -5.45 -23.88 5.43
N VAL A 75 -5.59 -22.91 4.52
CA VAL A 75 -5.83 -23.14 3.09
C VAL A 75 -4.49 -23.27 2.36
N SER A 76 -4.32 -24.32 1.54
CA SER A 76 -3.10 -24.47 0.74
C SER A 76 -2.94 -23.30 -0.24
N ASN A 77 -1.72 -22.78 -0.32
CA ASN A 77 -1.35 -21.73 -1.26
C ASN A 77 -0.67 -22.27 -2.54
N ASP A 78 -0.79 -23.56 -2.82
CA ASP A 78 -0.25 -24.17 -4.05
C ASP A 78 -0.82 -23.46 -5.28
N GLY A 79 0.07 -22.97 -6.15
CA GLY A 79 -0.32 -22.18 -7.32
C GLY A 79 -1.00 -20.87 -6.95
N GLN A 80 -0.67 -20.28 -5.79
CA GLN A 80 -1.18 -19.00 -5.29
C GLN A 80 -2.70 -18.99 -4.97
N LYS A 81 -3.34 -20.16 -4.84
CA LYS A 81 -4.80 -20.26 -4.65
C LYS A 81 -5.31 -19.52 -3.41
N ALA A 82 -4.61 -19.60 -2.28
CA ALA A 82 -5.03 -18.90 -1.06
C ALA A 82 -4.85 -17.39 -1.21
N SER A 83 -3.74 -16.94 -1.79
CA SER A 83 -3.52 -15.51 -2.07
C SER A 83 -4.56 -14.96 -3.05
N ILE A 84 -4.91 -15.67 -4.12
CA ILE A 84 -5.97 -15.24 -5.05
C ILE A 84 -7.31 -15.15 -4.31
N ALA A 85 -7.76 -16.22 -3.65
CA ALA A 85 -9.05 -16.25 -2.97
C ALA A 85 -9.15 -15.21 -1.85
N GLY A 86 -8.09 -15.04 -1.07
CA GLY A 86 -8.05 -14.11 0.04
C GLY A 86 -7.97 -12.65 -0.39
N SER A 87 -7.23 -12.34 -1.47
CA SER A 87 -7.27 -11.01 -2.11
C SER A 87 -8.69 -10.65 -2.53
N ILE A 88 -9.39 -11.57 -3.21
CA ILE A 88 -10.75 -11.35 -3.71
C ILE A 88 -11.73 -11.15 -2.53
N ALA A 89 -11.61 -11.97 -1.48
CA ALA A 89 -12.42 -11.83 -0.27
C ALA A 89 -12.17 -10.47 0.43
N ALA A 90 -10.91 -10.07 0.58
CA ALA A 90 -10.54 -8.78 1.14
C ALA A 90 -11.10 -7.62 0.31
N ALA A 91 -11.00 -7.70 -1.02
CA ALA A 91 -11.54 -6.70 -1.93
C ALA A 91 -13.05 -6.53 -1.78
N HIS A 92 -13.80 -7.63 -1.77
CA HIS A 92 -15.26 -7.55 -1.56
C HIS A 92 -15.62 -6.97 -0.20
N TYR A 93 -14.91 -7.35 0.87
CA TYR A 93 -15.12 -6.78 2.19
C TYR A 93 -14.85 -5.27 2.19
N ILE A 94 -13.69 -4.83 1.70
CA ILE A 94 -13.29 -3.42 1.65
C ILE A 94 -14.30 -2.60 0.85
N ARG A 95 -14.71 -3.10 -0.34
CA ARG A 95 -15.71 -2.42 -1.19
C ARG A 95 -17.07 -2.33 -0.51
N SER A 96 -17.46 -3.34 0.25
CA SER A 96 -18.73 -3.34 0.98
C SER A 96 -18.73 -2.34 2.15
N ILE A 97 -17.60 -2.16 2.83
CA ILE A 97 -17.56 -1.39 4.08
C ILE A 97 -17.02 0.04 3.92
N ALA A 98 -16.13 0.31 2.96
CA ALA A 98 -15.54 1.63 2.75
C ALA A 98 -16.57 2.78 2.59
N PRO A 99 -17.72 2.59 1.90
CA PRO A 99 -18.75 3.64 1.83
C PRO A 99 -19.29 4.09 3.20
N ALA A 100 -19.34 3.19 4.20
CA ALA A 100 -19.80 3.51 5.55
C ALA A 100 -18.85 4.46 6.30
N TYR A 101 -17.59 4.54 5.86
CA TYR A 101 -16.58 5.45 6.41
C TYR A 101 -16.53 6.79 5.71
N GLY A 102 -17.24 6.98 4.59
CA GLY A 102 -17.36 8.30 3.95
C GLY A 102 -16.09 8.79 3.24
N VAL A 103 -15.08 7.94 3.03
CA VAL A 103 -13.80 8.32 2.41
C VAL A 103 -13.56 7.60 1.08
N PRO A 104 -12.83 8.21 0.13
CA PRO A 104 -12.35 7.52 -1.07
C PRO A 104 -11.16 6.62 -0.72
N VAL A 105 -11.21 5.38 -1.21
CA VAL A 105 -10.21 4.34 -0.94
C VAL A 105 -9.62 3.83 -2.25
N VAL A 106 -8.31 3.79 -2.37
CA VAL A 106 -7.65 3.04 -3.43
C VAL A 106 -7.38 1.63 -2.89
N LEU A 107 -7.89 0.62 -3.57
CA LEU A 107 -7.69 -0.78 -3.23
C LEU A 107 -6.58 -1.37 -4.11
N HIS A 108 -5.49 -1.77 -3.49
CA HIS A 108 -4.24 -2.14 -4.16
C HIS A 108 -3.76 -3.54 -3.76
N THR A 109 -2.82 -4.10 -4.51
CA THR A 109 -2.08 -5.31 -4.14
C THR A 109 -0.60 -5.04 -4.24
N ASP A 110 0.14 -5.50 -3.25
CA ASP A 110 1.56 -5.19 -3.07
C ASP A 110 2.47 -6.09 -3.93
N HIS A 111 3.78 -6.04 -3.66
CA HIS A 111 4.87 -6.76 -4.33
C HIS A 111 4.47 -8.11 -4.93
N CYS A 112 4.64 -8.22 -6.25
CA CYS A 112 4.42 -9.44 -7.02
C CYS A 112 5.64 -9.76 -7.89
N ALA A 113 6.62 -10.42 -7.27
CA ALA A 113 7.81 -10.97 -7.92
C ALA A 113 7.46 -11.92 -9.08
N LYS A 114 8.44 -12.21 -9.96
CA LYS A 114 8.27 -13.15 -11.08
C LYS A 114 7.67 -14.50 -10.69
N LYS A 115 8.09 -15.05 -9.54
CA LYS A 115 7.56 -16.33 -9.00
C LYS A 115 6.10 -16.25 -8.54
N LEU A 116 5.62 -15.04 -8.28
CA LEU A 116 4.27 -14.74 -7.78
C LEU A 116 3.32 -14.32 -8.89
N LEU A 117 3.77 -14.15 -10.15
CA LEU A 117 2.91 -13.77 -11.28
C LEU A 117 1.60 -14.59 -11.42
N PRO A 118 1.55 -15.91 -11.10
CA PRO A 118 0.26 -16.62 -11.10
C PRO A 118 -0.80 -16.02 -10.16
N TRP A 119 -0.40 -15.34 -9.08
CA TRP A 119 -1.29 -14.58 -8.21
C TRP A 119 -1.86 -13.35 -8.93
N LEU A 120 -1.00 -12.54 -9.57
CA LEU A 120 -1.41 -11.38 -10.34
C LEU A 120 -2.31 -11.77 -11.52
N ASP A 121 -1.98 -12.85 -12.22
CA ASP A 121 -2.82 -13.40 -13.29
C ASP A 121 -4.22 -13.74 -12.79
N GLY A 122 -4.31 -14.44 -11.64
CA GLY A 122 -5.59 -14.80 -11.04
C GLY A 122 -6.40 -13.61 -10.52
N MET A 123 -5.73 -12.53 -10.10
CA MET A 123 -6.43 -11.28 -9.73
C MET A 123 -6.94 -10.53 -10.95
N LEU A 124 -6.16 -10.43 -12.02
CA LEU A 124 -6.60 -9.82 -13.28
C LEU A 124 -7.72 -10.62 -13.96
N ASP A 125 -7.72 -11.95 -13.86
CA ASP A 125 -8.84 -12.79 -14.31
C ASP A 125 -10.14 -12.40 -13.59
N GLU A 126 -10.07 -12.18 -12.27
CA GLU A 126 -11.20 -11.75 -11.46
C GLU A 126 -11.60 -10.30 -11.75
N ASP A 127 -10.66 -9.38 -11.94
CA ASP A 127 -10.96 -8.00 -12.34
C ASP A 127 -11.68 -7.96 -13.68
N GLU A 128 -11.25 -8.74 -14.67
CA GLU A 128 -11.93 -8.83 -15.95
C GLU A 128 -13.34 -9.39 -15.80
N ARG A 129 -13.53 -10.37 -14.92
CA ARG A 129 -14.86 -10.93 -14.61
C ARG A 129 -15.75 -9.89 -13.94
N TYR A 130 -15.23 -9.17 -12.96
CA TYR A 130 -15.95 -8.14 -12.22
C TYR A 130 -16.27 -6.93 -13.13
N PHE A 131 -15.32 -6.51 -13.98
CA PHE A 131 -15.49 -5.44 -14.97
C PHE A 131 -16.61 -5.74 -15.97
N LYS A 132 -16.70 -6.98 -16.48
CA LYS A 132 -17.82 -7.39 -17.36
C LYS A 132 -19.19 -7.26 -16.69
N GLN A 133 -19.26 -7.39 -15.36
CA GLN A 133 -20.52 -7.36 -14.62
C GLN A 133 -20.86 -5.97 -14.08
N HIS A 134 -19.85 -5.16 -13.73
CA HIS A 134 -20.01 -3.92 -12.98
C HIS A 134 -19.50 -2.67 -13.69
N GLY A 135 -18.81 -2.81 -14.82
CA GLY A 135 -18.23 -1.68 -15.58
C GLY A 135 -16.98 -1.07 -14.95
N GLU A 136 -16.41 -1.71 -13.93
CA GLU A 136 -15.17 -1.32 -13.25
C GLU A 136 -14.44 -2.54 -12.70
N PRO A 137 -13.11 -2.51 -12.53
CA PRO A 137 -12.36 -3.62 -11.93
C PRO A 137 -12.68 -3.77 -10.44
N LEU A 138 -12.38 -4.95 -9.89
CA LEU A 138 -12.52 -5.24 -8.46
C LEU A 138 -11.49 -4.41 -7.67
N PHE A 139 -10.23 -4.42 -8.11
CA PHE A 139 -9.12 -3.64 -7.55
C PHE A 139 -8.91 -2.31 -8.29
N SER A 140 -8.51 -1.28 -7.55
CA SER A 140 -8.11 0.01 -8.13
C SER A 140 -6.78 -0.10 -8.87
N SER A 141 -5.86 -0.89 -8.31
CA SER A 141 -4.49 -1.01 -8.81
C SER A 141 -3.83 -2.33 -8.41
N HIS A 142 -2.82 -2.75 -9.17
CA HIS A 142 -1.92 -3.84 -8.82
C HIS A 142 -0.47 -3.39 -8.88
N MET A 143 0.40 -4.09 -8.15
CA MET A 143 1.85 -3.94 -8.27
C MET A 143 2.46 -5.16 -8.97
N ILE A 144 3.43 -4.89 -9.84
CA ILE A 144 4.35 -5.90 -10.37
C ILE A 144 5.78 -5.52 -9.99
N ASP A 145 6.46 -6.43 -9.29
CA ASP A 145 7.84 -6.23 -8.89
C ASP A 145 8.73 -7.16 -9.71
N LEU A 146 9.49 -6.62 -10.65
CA LEU A 146 10.50 -7.39 -11.39
C LEU A 146 11.86 -6.72 -11.27
N SER A 147 12.10 -6.05 -10.14
CA SER A 147 13.35 -5.36 -9.81
C SER A 147 14.59 -6.26 -9.86
N GLU A 148 14.44 -7.53 -9.46
CA GLU A 148 15.51 -8.54 -9.48
C GLU A 148 15.83 -9.05 -10.91
N GLU A 149 15.00 -8.73 -11.90
CA GLU A 149 15.15 -9.17 -13.29
C GLU A 149 15.87 -8.10 -14.14
N PRO A 150 16.44 -8.46 -15.31
CA PRO A 150 17.00 -7.47 -16.23
C PRO A 150 15.99 -6.37 -16.58
N VAL A 151 16.44 -5.11 -16.63
CA VAL A 151 15.59 -3.92 -16.87
C VAL A 151 14.67 -4.09 -18.08
N ASP A 152 15.20 -4.58 -19.20
CA ASP A 152 14.40 -4.81 -20.41
C ASP A 152 13.30 -5.85 -20.19
N TYR A 153 13.59 -6.95 -19.48
CA TYR A 153 12.59 -7.96 -19.14
C TYR A 153 11.48 -7.41 -18.24
N ASN A 154 11.87 -6.61 -17.23
CA ASN A 154 10.93 -5.95 -16.34
C ASN A 154 9.99 -5.04 -17.13
N ILE A 155 10.53 -4.11 -17.92
CA ILE A 155 9.76 -3.16 -18.73
C ILE A 155 8.85 -3.90 -19.72
N GLU A 156 9.37 -4.87 -20.46
CA GLU A 156 8.59 -5.63 -21.45
C GLU A 156 7.45 -6.42 -20.82
N THR A 157 7.70 -7.05 -19.67
CA THR A 157 6.69 -7.85 -18.97
C THR A 157 5.64 -6.93 -18.35
N THR A 158 6.05 -5.87 -17.68
CA THR A 158 5.15 -4.85 -17.13
C THR A 158 4.29 -4.23 -18.23
N ALA A 159 4.85 -3.94 -19.41
CA ALA A 159 4.09 -3.44 -20.56
C ALA A 159 3.01 -4.43 -21.05
N LYS A 160 3.26 -5.75 -20.98
CA LYS A 160 2.23 -6.77 -21.31
C LYS A 160 1.08 -6.76 -20.30
N TYR A 161 1.40 -6.68 -19.01
CA TYR A 161 0.38 -6.56 -17.95
C TYR A 161 -0.39 -5.25 -18.03
N LEU A 162 0.28 -4.12 -18.29
CA LEU A 162 -0.39 -2.83 -18.47
C LEU A 162 -1.34 -2.85 -19.67
N LYS A 163 -0.98 -3.50 -20.78
CA LYS A 163 -1.89 -3.69 -21.93
C LYS A 163 -3.15 -4.46 -21.55
N ARG A 164 -3.05 -5.43 -20.64
CA ARG A 164 -4.18 -6.22 -20.12
C ARG A 164 -5.06 -5.39 -19.18
N ALA A 165 -4.46 -4.56 -18.33
CA ALA A 165 -5.16 -3.69 -17.37
C ALA A 165 -5.79 -2.43 -18.00
N ALA A 166 -5.21 -1.91 -19.10
CA ALA A 166 -5.60 -0.64 -19.73
C ALA A 166 -7.08 -0.53 -20.14
N PRO A 167 -7.73 -1.57 -20.72
CA PRO A 167 -9.16 -1.51 -21.06
C PRO A 167 -10.07 -1.27 -19.85
N MET A 168 -9.64 -1.71 -18.66
CA MET A 168 -10.37 -1.50 -17.40
C MET A 168 -10.00 -0.18 -16.71
N LYS A 169 -9.09 0.61 -17.30
CA LYS A 169 -8.44 1.77 -16.69
C LYS A 169 -7.79 1.43 -15.33
N GLN A 170 -7.39 0.17 -15.14
CA GLN A 170 -6.81 -0.25 -13.88
C GLN A 170 -5.35 0.20 -13.80
N TRP A 171 -4.93 0.66 -12.62
CA TRP A 171 -3.62 1.23 -12.43
C TRP A 171 -2.57 0.14 -12.17
N LEU A 172 -1.39 0.26 -12.79
CA LEU A 172 -0.28 -0.67 -12.56
C LEU A 172 0.91 0.07 -11.94
N GLU A 173 1.27 -0.31 -10.73
CA GLU A 173 2.51 0.09 -10.08
C GLU A 173 3.62 -0.87 -10.48
N MET A 174 4.79 -0.34 -10.83
CA MET A 174 5.97 -1.15 -11.11
C MET A 174 7.16 -0.70 -10.27
N GLU A 175 8.08 -1.63 -10.00
CA GLU A 175 9.33 -1.33 -9.32
C GLU A 175 10.53 -1.50 -10.25
N ILE A 176 11.54 -0.65 -10.06
CA ILE A 176 12.81 -0.67 -10.80
C ILE A 176 13.98 -0.31 -9.88
N GLY A 177 15.13 -0.95 -10.11
CA GLY A 177 16.27 -0.88 -9.20
C GLY A 177 16.06 -1.81 -8.01
N ILE A 178 17.08 -1.96 -7.17
CA ILE A 178 17.04 -2.88 -6.04
C ILE A 178 16.71 -2.10 -4.78
N THR A 179 15.57 -2.40 -4.14
CA THR A 179 15.25 -1.91 -2.80
C THR A 179 15.87 -2.83 -1.76
N GLY A 180 16.55 -2.30 -0.74
CA GLY A 180 17.20 -3.15 0.28
C GLY A 180 16.18 -3.85 1.20
N GLY A 181 16.61 -4.87 1.94
CA GLY A 181 15.79 -5.52 2.97
C GLY A 181 14.90 -6.66 2.47
N GLU A 182 13.94 -7.12 3.28
CA GLU A 182 13.01 -8.20 2.90
C GLU A 182 11.53 -7.77 3.00
N GLU A 183 10.76 -7.98 1.93
CA GLU A 183 9.28 -7.84 1.91
C GLU A 183 8.66 -8.91 1.02
N ASP A 184 7.66 -9.62 1.54
CA ASP A 184 6.86 -10.61 0.81
C ASP A 184 7.64 -11.61 -0.07
N GLY A 185 8.84 -11.98 0.37
CA GLY A 185 9.72 -12.96 -0.27
C GLY A 185 10.66 -12.40 -1.33
N VAL A 186 10.78 -11.08 -1.45
CA VAL A 186 11.88 -10.36 -2.11
C VAL A 186 12.88 -10.02 -1.01
N ASN A 187 14.12 -10.54 -1.08
CA ASN A 187 15.15 -10.35 -0.04
C ASN A 187 16.45 -9.82 -0.66
N ASN A 188 16.79 -8.59 -0.31
CA ASN A 188 17.92 -7.82 -0.77
C ASN A 188 18.82 -7.35 0.39
N GLU A 189 18.83 -8.07 1.51
CA GLU A 189 19.63 -7.70 2.71
C GLU A 189 21.15 -7.65 2.44
N ASP A 190 21.65 -8.41 1.46
CA ASP A 190 23.09 -8.58 1.16
C ASP A 190 23.60 -7.81 -0.08
N VAL A 191 22.78 -6.92 -0.68
CA VAL A 191 23.12 -6.24 -1.95
C VAL A 191 24.06 -5.04 -1.75
N ASP A 192 25.01 -4.83 -2.68
CA ASP A 192 25.92 -3.67 -2.67
C ASP A 192 25.16 -2.34 -2.83
N ASN A 193 25.39 -1.40 -1.91
CA ASN A 193 24.73 -0.09 -1.82
C ASN A 193 24.77 0.73 -3.12
N ASN A 194 25.82 0.59 -3.94
CA ASN A 194 25.90 1.31 -5.22
C ASN A 194 24.94 0.76 -6.29
N SER A 195 24.47 -0.48 -6.14
CA SER A 195 23.50 -1.10 -7.05
C SER A 195 22.03 -0.78 -6.68
N LEU A 196 21.82 -0.04 -5.58
CA LEU A 196 20.48 0.29 -5.05
C LEU A 196 19.83 1.53 -5.69
N TYR A 197 20.56 2.27 -6.55
CA TYR A 197 20.09 3.55 -7.08
C TYR A 197 19.66 3.42 -8.53
N THR A 198 18.37 3.61 -8.79
CA THR A 198 17.80 3.70 -10.14
C THR A 198 18.40 4.88 -10.89
N GLN A 199 18.64 4.73 -12.20
CA GLN A 199 19.14 5.82 -13.03
C GLN A 199 17.98 6.59 -13.70
N PRO A 200 18.12 7.91 -13.96
CA PRO A 200 17.10 8.68 -14.69
C PRO A 200 16.74 8.10 -16.06
N GLU A 201 17.69 7.47 -16.73
CA GLU A 201 17.51 6.75 -18.00
C GLU A 201 16.51 5.59 -17.88
N ASP A 202 16.54 4.86 -16.77
CA ASP A 202 15.61 3.75 -16.52
C ASP A 202 14.18 4.27 -16.38
N ILE A 203 13.99 5.37 -15.65
CA ILE A 203 12.69 6.03 -15.50
C ILE A 203 12.16 6.52 -16.86
N LEU A 204 13.04 7.07 -17.70
CA LEU A 204 12.67 7.48 -19.06
C LEU A 204 12.29 6.28 -19.93
N ALA A 205 13.06 5.19 -19.87
CA ALA A 205 12.80 3.96 -20.62
C ALA A 205 11.42 3.37 -20.26
N ILE A 206 11.13 3.30 -18.96
CA ILE A 206 9.81 2.91 -18.44
C ILE A 206 8.72 3.82 -18.99
N HIS A 207 8.88 5.14 -18.84
CA HIS A 207 7.88 6.10 -19.31
C HIS A 207 7.60 5.94 -20.81
N ASN A 208 8.65 5.82 -21.62
CA ASN A 208 8.53 5.65 -23.07
C ASN A 208 7.84 4.34 -23.47
N ALA A 209 8.02 3.27 -22.70
CA ALA A 209 7.37 1.99 -22.95
C ALA A 209 5.91 1.96 -22.49
N LEU A 210 5.60 2.55 -21.33
CA LEU A 210 4.30 2.41 -20.68
C LEU A 210 3.29 3.51 -21.04
N ALA A 211 3.74 4.77 -21.16
CA ALA A 211 2.83 5.89 -21.44
C ALA A 211 2.02 5.75 -22.75
N PRO A 212 2.55 5.16 -23.85
CA PRO A 212 1.75 4.89 -25.05
C PRO A 212 0.66 3.84 -24.86
N ILE A 213 0.77 2.98 -23.83
CA ILE A 213 -0.22 1.93 -23.53
C ILE A 213 -1.34 2.52 -22.68
N SER A 214 -0.99 3.23 -21.61
CA SER A 214 -1.93 3.75 -20.62
C SER A 214 -1.27 4.82 -19.76
N PRO A 215 -2.00 5.85 -19.31
CA PRO A 215 -1.51 6.81 -18.33
C PRO A 215 -1.59 6.29 -16.88
N TYR A 216 -2.20 5.14 -16.64
CA TYR A 216 -2.47 4.61 -15.30
C TYR A 216 -1.31 3.73 -14.80
N PHE A 217 -0.16 4.35 -14.55
CA PHE A 217 0.98 3.66 -13.96
C PHE A 217 1.80 4.55 -13.03
N SER A 218 2.44 3.92 -12.05
CA SER A 218 3.37 4.55 -11.11
C SER A 218 4.65 3.75 -11.02
N ILE A 219 5.72 4.39 -10.57
CA ILE A 219 7.06 3.80 -10.51
C ILE A 219 7.56 3.89 -9.06
N ALA A 220 7.90 2.77 -8.47
CA ALA A 220 8.79 2.70 -7.32
C ALA A 220 10.23 2.60 -7.83
N ALA A 221 11.07 3.54 -7.40
CA ALA A 221 12.47 3.59 -7.78
C ALA A 221 13.33 3.29 -6.54
N GLY A 222 14.45 2.61 -6.72
CA GLY A 222 15.48 2.50 -5.71
C GLY A 222 16.18 3.85 -5.50
N PHE A 223 16.00 4.45 -4.33
CA PHE A 223 16.73 5.65 -3.90
C PHE A 223 17.34 5.49 -2.50
N GLY A 224 17.75 4.26 -2.16
CA GLY A 224 18.26 3.91 -0.83
C GLY A 224 17.16 3.60 0.19
N ASN A 225 15.94 3.34 -0.29
CA ASN A 225 14.84 2.83 0.52
C ASN A 225 15.07 1.35 0.87
N VAL A 226 14.50 0.92 2.00
CA VAL A 226 14.72 -0.42 2.55
C VAL A 226 13.44 -0.91 3.23
N HIS A 227 13.04 -2.15 2.97
CA HIS A 227 11.82 -2.73 3.49
C HIS A 227 12.00 -3.31 4.90
N GLY A 228 11.21 -2.86 5.87
CA GLY A 228 11.26 -3.34 7.26
C GLY A 228 11.66 -2.27 8.26
N VAL A 229 12.14 -2.69 9.44
CA VAL A 229 12.64 -1.78 10.49
C VAL A 229 14.13 -2.02 10.69
N TYR A 230 14.94 -1.02 10.33
CA TYR A 230 16.39 -1.09 10.48
C TYR A 230 16.89 -0.11 11.54
N LYS A 231 18.07 -0.43 12.08
CA LYS A 231 18.80 0.53 12.91
C LYS A 231 19.15 1.76 12.06
N PRO A 232 18.97 2.98 12.58
CA PRO A 232 19.43 4.20 11.91
C PRO A 232 20.89 4.07 11.46
N GLY A 233 21.16 4.28 10.16
CA GLY A 233 22.51 4.32 9.60
C GLY A 233 22.94 3.15 8.69
N ASN A 234 22.13 2.10 8.51
CA ASN A 234 22.50 0.98 7.62
C ASN A 234 22.36 1.31 6.13
N VAL A 235 21.37 2.13 5.75
CA VAL A 235 21.19 2.66 4.39
C VAL A 235 20.81 4.14 4.51
N ARG A 236 21.28 4.97 3.58
CA ARG A 236 20.91 6.39 3.51
C ARG A 236 19.94 6.59 2.36
N LEU A 237 18.78 7.15 2.68
CA LEU A 237 17.84 7.63 1.67
C LEU A 237 18.46 8.80 0.89
N HIS A 238 18.22 8.81 -0.41
CA HIS A 238 18.61 9.87 -1.33
C HIS A 238 17.39 10.42 -2.08
N PRO A 239 16.42 11.07 -1.40
CA PRO A 239 15.21 11.58 -2.06
C PRO A 239 15.52 12.52 -3.23
N GLU A 240 16.66 13.24 -3.20
CA GLU A 240 17.10 14.13 -4.28
C GLU A 240 17.26 13.44 -5.64
N LEU A 241 17.41 12.10 -5.67
CA LEU A 241 17.41 11.33 -6.92
C LEU A 241 16.05 11.42 -7.64
N LEU A 242 14.94 11.38 -6.89
CA LEU A 242 13.60 11.52 -7.46
C LEU A 242 13.42 12.87 -8.17
N LYS A 243 13.99 13.94 -7.61
CA LYS A 243 14.02 15.27 -8.25
C LYS A 243 14.77 15.22 -9.59
N LYS A 244 15.92 14.55 -9.63
CA LYS A 244 16.71 14.38 -10.86
C LYS A 244 15.93 13.58 -11.91
N HIS A 245 15.25 12.52 -11.49
CA HIS A 245 14.40 11.72 -12.39
C HIS A 245 13.25 12.54 -12.98
N GLN A 246 12.51 13.32 -12.17
CA GLN A 246 11.45 14.20 -12.69
C GLN A 246 12.01 15.18 -13.73
N ALA A 247 13.12 15.85 -13.41
CA ALA A 247 13.73 16.85 -14.29
C ALA A 247 14.18 16.22 -15.63
N TYR A 248 14.83 15.06 -15.55
CA TYR A 248 15.30 14.34 -16.73
C TYR A 248 14.15 13.90 -17.64
N VAL A 249 13.12 13.24 -17.07
CA VAL A 249 11.95 12.82 -17.84
C VAL A 249 11.23 14.02 -18.44
N LYS A 250 11.01 15.09 -17.65
CA LYS A 250 10.37 16.32 -18.12
C LYS A 250 11.08 16.90 -19.34
N GLU A 251 12.40 17.01 -19.29
CA GLU A 251 13.22 17.51 -20.40
C GLU A 251 13.06 16.63 -21.64
N LYS A 252 13.24 15.31 -21.47
CA LYS A 252 13.29 14.35 -22.59
C LYS A 252 11.97 14.16 -23.30
N ILE A 253 10.84 14.26 -22.59
CA ILE A 253 9.50 14.14 -23.17
C ILE A 253 8.86 15.50 -23.49
N GLY A 254 9.53 16.61 -23.18
CA GLY A 254 8.98 17.96 -23.36
C GLY A 254 7.72 18.24 -22.53
N SER A 255 7.63 17.69 -21.32
CA SER A 255 6.44 17.78 -20.49
C SER A 255 6.21 19.20 -19.96
N LYS A 256 4.95 19.64 -19.97
CA LYS A 256 4.50 20.86 -19.30
C LYS A 256 4.30 20.68 -17.80
N LYS A 257 4.15 19.44 -17.33
CA LYS A 257 4.05 19.11 -15.89
C LYS A 257 5.44 19.16 -15.27
N ASP A 258 5.56 19.77 -14.09
CA ASP A 258 6.83 19.78 -13.34
C ASP A 258 7.22 18.39 -12.83
N LYS A 259 6.23 17.55 -12.54
CA LYS A 259 6.38 16.19 -12.01
C LYS A 259 5.65 15.18 -12.91
N PRO A 260 6.17 14.87 -14.11
CA PRO A 260 5.49 13.97 -15.05
C PRO A 260 5.36 12.52 -14.56
N VAL A 261 6.16 12.10 -13.57
CA VAL A 261 6.19 10.73 -13.06
C VAL A 261 5.47 10.64 -11.72
N TYR A 262 4.61 9.63 -11.53
CA TYR A 262 4.03 9.29 -10.23
C TYR A 262 4.96 8.34 -9.50
N PHE A 263 5.68 8.84 -8.49
CA PHE A 263 6.59 8.02 -7.70
C PHE A 263 5.88 7.37 -6.51
N VAL A 264 6.37 6.20 -6.14
CA VAL A 264 5.97 5.45 -4.95
C VAL A 264 7.19 5.26 -4.07
N PHE A 265 7.01 5.44 -2.76
CA PHE A 265 8.04 5.24 -1.75
C PHE A 265 7.75 3.95 -0.98
N HIS A 266 8.44 2.87 -1.34
CA HIS A 266 8.42 1.62 -0.57
C HIS A 266 9.41 1.64 0.59
N GLY A 267 9.25 0.79 1.59
CA GLY A 267 10.13 0.81 2.76
C GLY A 267 10.04 2.11 3.56
N GLY A 268 8.85 2.73 3.62
CA GLY A 268 8.68 4.00 4.34
C GLY A 268 8.93 3.87 5.84
N SER A 269 8.60 2.73 6.45
CA SER A 269 8.68 2.52 7.91
C SER A 269 10.07 2.86 8.46
N GLY A 270 10.12 3.68 9.52
CA GLY A 270 11.37 4.13 10.13
C GLY A 270 12.05 5.34 9.49
N SER A 271 11.58 5.85 8.34
CA SER A 271 12.10 7.09 7.75
C SER A 271 11.69 8.33 8.56
N SER A 272 12.51 9.37 8.51
CA SER A 272 12.25 10.66 9.16
C SER A 272 11.18 11.48 8.43
N LYS A 273 10.57 12.43 9.15
CA LYS A 273 9.58 13.35 8.58
C LYS A 273 10.14 14.19 7.44
N GLU A 274 11.41 14.59 7.57
CA GLU A 274 12.14 15.38 6.59
C GLU A 274 12.32 14.59 5.28
N GLU A 275 12.70 13.31 5.36
CA GLU A 275 12.84 12.43 4.20
C GLU A 275 11.51 12.24 3.45
N TYR A 276 10.39 12.03 4.17
CA TYR A 276 9.07 11.97 3.53
C TYR A 276 8.73 13.29 2.83
N LYS A 277 8.87 14.42 3.51
CA LYS A 277 8.54 15.74 2.94
C LYS A 277 9.35 16.02 1.69
N GLU A 278 10.63 15.67 1.70
CA GLU A 278 11.50 15.87 0.54
C GLU A 278 11.05 14.98 -0.63
N ALA A 279 10.85 13.67 -0.40
CA ALA A 279 10.39 12.75 -1.43
C ALA A 279 9.02 13.15 -2.02
N ILE A 280 8.06 13.55 -1.18
CA ILE A 280 6.75 14.06 -1.57
C ILE A 280 6.89 15.33 -2.43
N SER A 281 7.80 16.23 -2.06
CA SER A 281 8.06 17.44 -2.86
C SER A 281 8.55 17.11 -4.28
N TYR A 282 9.12 15.93 -4.49
CA TYR A 282 9.60 15.41 -5.77
C TYR A 282 8.61 14.50 -6.51
N GLY A 283 7.37 14.42 -6.04
CA GLY A 283 6.28 13.76 -6.76
C GLY A 283 5.99 12.33 -6.33
N VAL A 284 6.46 11.93 -5.15
CA VAL A 284 5.90 10.77 -4.46
C VAL A 284 4.43 11.04 -4.13
N VAL A 285 3.56 10.13 -4.55
CA VAL A 285 2.11 10.19 -4.29
C VAL A 285 1.61 9.07 -3.39
N LYS A 286 2.41 8.03 -3.17
CA LYS A 286 2.11 6.86 -2.35
C LYS A 286 3.32 6.51 -1.50
N VAL A 287 3.10 6.22 -0.21
CA VAL A 287 4.15 5.71 0.70
C VAL A 287 3.64 4.44 1.37
N ASN A 288 4.36 3.33 1.22
CA ASN A 288 3.97 2.06 1.83
C ASN A 288 4.32 2.03 3.32
N LEU A 289 3.40 1.50 4.12
CA LEU A 289 3.57 1.27 5.56
C LEU A 289 3.00 -0.09 5.93
N ASP A 290 3.85 -0.93 6.50
CA ASP A 290 3.45 -2.24 7.01
C ASP A 290 3.98 -2.46 8.44
N THR A 291 5.30 -2.60 8.60
CA THR A 291 5.91 -2.99 9.88
C THR A 291 5.53 -2.07 11.05
N ASP A 292 5.49 -0.75 10.81
CA ASP A 292 5.04 0.21 11.83
C ASP A 292 3.59 -0.02 12.25
N MET A 293 2.73 -0.43 11.32
CA MET A 293 1.32 -0.73 11.58
C MET A 293 1.15 -2.06 12.31
N GLN A 294 1.93 -3.08 11.94
CA GLN A 294 1.96 -4.36 12.64
C GLN A 294 2.35 -4.17 14.11
N TYR A 295 3.42 -3.41 14.37
CA TYR A 295 3.87 -3.12 15.73
C TYR A 295 2.83 -2.30 16.51
N ALA A 296 2.22 -1.29 15.88
CA ALA A 296 1.18 -0.49 16.48
C ALA A 296 -0.06 -1.33 16.83
N TYR A 297 -0.51 -2.21 15.95
CA TYR A 297 -1.65 -3.09 16.21
C TYR A 297 -1.35 -4.07 17.36
N MET A 298 -0.17 -4.71 17.34
CA MET A 298 0.27 -5.61 18.42
C MET A 298 0.33 -4.89 19.77
N THR A 299 0.79 -3.63 19.79
CA THR A 299 0.94 -2.83 21.02
C THR A 299 -0.35 -2.74 21.83
N GLY A 300 -1.48 -2.44 21.19
CA GLY A 300 -2.77 -2.32 21.90
C GLY A 300 -3.22 -3.65 22.51
N VAL A 301 -3.06 -4.75 21.78
CA VAL A 301 -3.36 -6.09 22.29
C VAL A 301 -2.42 -6.45 23.45
N ARG A 302 -1.10 -6.28 23.26
CA ARG A 302 -0.08 -6.56 24.29
C ARG A 302 -0.39 -5.82 25.58
N ASP A 303 -0.63 -4.52 25.50
CA ASP A 303 -0.86 -3.68 26.68
C ASP A 303 -2.17 -4.07 27.37
N TYR A 304 -3.21 -4.46 26.63
CA TYR A 304 -4.43 -4.99 27.21
C TYR A 304 -4.18 -6.29 27.99
N ILE A 305 -3.49 -7.26 27.38
CA ILE A 305 -3.19 -8.55 28.00
C ILE A 305 -2.37 -8.37 29.28
N LEU A 306 -1.33 -7.51 29.25
CA LEU A 306 -0.50 -7.24 30.42
C LEU A 306 -1.30 -6.60 31.56
N ASN A 307 -2.18 -5.64 31.25
CA ASN A 307 -3.00 -4.94 32.25
C ASN A 307 -4.18 -5.76 32.78
N LYS A 308 -4.63 -6.79 32.04
CA LYS A 308 -5.77 -7.64 32.41
C LYS A 308 -5.40 -9.09 32.69
N LYS A 309 -4.11 -9.41 32.81
CA LYS A 309 -3.58 -10.77 32.99
C LYS A 309 -4.40 -11.59 34.00
N ASP A 310 -4.63 -11.06 35.21
CA ASP A 310 -5.31 -11.79 36.28
C ASP A 310 -6.82 -12.02 36.02
N TYR A 311 -7.40 -11.32 35.04
CA TYR A 311 -8.79 -11.47 34.58
C TYR A 311 -8.90 -12.32 33.30
N LEU A 312 -7.78 -12.82 32.77
CA LEU A 312 -7.71 -13.55 31.50
C LEU A 312 -7.27 -15.01 31.67
N MET A 313 -6.93 -15.43 32.89
CA MET A 313 -6.44 -16.78 33.16
C MET A 313 -7.52 -17.87 33.13
N GLY A 314 -8.80 -17.49 33.18
CA GLY A 314 -9.92 -18.42 33.15
C GLY A 314 -11.26 -17.74 32.91
N PRO A 315 -12.31 -18.51 32.58
CA PRO A 315 -13.64 -17.96 32.31
C PRO A 315 -14.34 -17.39 33.55
N VAL A 316 -13.99 -17.87 34.74
CA VAL A 316 -14.49 -17.46 36.06
C VAL A 316 -13.30 -17.44 37.03
N GLY A 317 -13.32 -16.53 38.01
CA GLY A 317 -12.29 -16.33 39.01
C GLY A 317 -11.32 -15.21 38.62
N ASN A 318 -11.21 -14.19 39.47
CA ASN A 318 -10.32 -13.04 39.28
C ASN A 318 -10.06 -12.32 40.64
N PRO A 319 -9.26 -11.23 40.68
CA PRO A 319 -8.99 -10.51 41.93
C PRO A 319 -10.22 -9.96 42.68
N ASP A 320 -11.37 -9.83 42.02
CA ASP A 320 -12.64 -9.38 42.63
C ASP A 320 -13.44 -10.54 43.26
N GLY A 321 -12.98 -11.79 43.12
CA GLY A 321 -13.55 -12.99 43.74
C GLY A 321 -13.51 -14.25 42.85
N GLU A 322 -13.52 -15.42 43.49
CA GLU A 322 -13.43 -16.74 42.82
C GLU A 322 -14.62 -17.04 41.90
N ASP A 323 -15.82 -16.54 42.21
CA ASP A 323 -17.03 -16.77 41.42
C ASP A 323 -17.29 -15.69 40.35
N LYS A 324 -16.38 -14.73 40.17
CA LYS A 324 -16.61 -13.60 39.25
C LYS A 324 -16.36 -13.98 37.79
N PRO A 325 -17.29 -13.71 36.86
CA PRO A 325 -17.13 -14.05 35.45
C PRO A 325 -16.20 -13.08 34.71
N ASN A 326 -15.36 -13.61 33.82
CA ASN A 326 -14.37 -12.84 33.07
C ASN A 326 -14.77 -12.50 31.63
N LYS A 327 -15.98 -12.86 31.21
CA LYS A 327 -16.47 -12.68 29.82
C LYS A 327 -16.22 -11.28 29.27
N LYS A 328 -16.44 -10.24 30.06
CA LYS A 328 -16.25 -8.85 29.65
C LYS A 328 -14.78 -8.46 29.39
N TYR A 329 -13.82 -9.32 29.76
CA TYR A 329 -12.40 -9.08 29.56
C TYR A 329 -11.83 -9.93 28.40
N PHE A 330 -12.19 -11.20 28.30
CA PHE A 330 -11.64 -12.08 27.25
C PHE A 330 -12.39 -12.00 25.92
N ASP A 331 -13.56 -11.34 25.85
CA ASP A 331 -14.31 -11.14 24.60
C ASP A 331 -13.40 -10.51 23.54
N PRO A 332 -13.20 -11.15 22.38
CA PRO A 332 -12.34 -10.63 21.32
C PRO A 332 -12.64 -9.20 20.93
N ARG A 333 -13.90 -8.79 20.96
CA ARG A 333 -14.31 -7.43 20.59
C ARG A 333 -13.73 -6.35 21.52
N VAL A 334 -13.28 -6.73 22.71
CA VAL A 334 -12.67 -5.80 23.66
C VAL A 334 -11.19 -5.63 23.36
N TRP A 335 -10.42 -6.72 23.34
CA TRP A 335 -8.96 -6.63 23.20
C TRP A 335 -8.49 -6.45 21.75
N VAL A 336 -9.22 -6.95 20.75
CA VAL A 336 -8.98 -6.64 19.33
C VAL A 336 -9.15 -5.15 19.08
N ARG A 337 -10.19 -4.54 19.67
CA ARG A 337 -10.45 -3.11 19.56
C ARG A 337 -9.32 -2.25 20.13
N GLU A 338 -8.59 -2.72 21.13
CA GLU A 338 -7.41 -1.99 21.62
C GLU A 338 -6.29 -1.98 20.58
N GLY A 339 -6.06 -3.10 19.87
CA GLY A 339 -5.15 -3.15 18.73
C GLY A 339 -5.58 -2.24 17.58
N GLU A 340 -6.89 -2.18 17.29
CA GLU A 340 -7.42 -1.24 16.29
C GLU A 340 -7.12 0.21 16.64
N LYS A 341 -7.40 0.63 17.88
CA LYS A 341 -7.17 2.01 18.33
C LYS A 341 -5.69 2.42 18.20
N THR A 342 -4.76 1.55 18.60
CA THR A 342 -3.33 1.86 18.53
C THR A 342 -2.83 1.88 17.09
N MET A 343 -3.31 0.98 16.23
CA MET A 343 -3.02 1.00 14.79
C MET A 343 -3.60 2.25 14.13
N SER A 344 -4.88 2.59 14.36
CA SER A 344 -5.50 3.81 13.86
C SER A 344 -4.71 5.05 14.27
N LYS A 345 -4.24 5.11 15.52
CA LYS A 345 -3.42 6.23 15.97
C LYS A 345 -2.09 6.34 15.21
N ARG A 346 -1.44 5.23 14.89
CA ARG A 346 -0.22 5.22 14.08
C ARG A 346 -0.49 5.60 12.61
N VAL A 347 -1.64 5.21 12.06
CA VAL A 347 -2.09 5.66 10.72
C VAL A 347 -2.31 7.18 10.71
N GLN A 348 -2.92 7.76 11.74
CA GLN A 348 -3.10 9.22 11.86
C GLN A 348 -1.76 9.97 11.82
N VAL A 349 -0.73 9.45 12.50
CA VAL A 349 0.62 10.04 12.44
C VAL A 349 1.17 10.03 11.01
N ALA A 350 1.01 8.91 10.28
CA ALA A 350 1.44 8.85 8.88
C ALA A 350 0.68 9.84 7.99
N LEU A 351 -0.63 10.00 8.19
CA LEU A 351 -1.45 10.97 7.46
C LEU A 351 -0.99 12.41 7.68
N GLU A 352 -0.57 12.75 8.91
CA GLU A 352 0.02 14.05 9.23
C GLU A 352 1.42 14.22 8.65
N ASP A 353 2.27 13.17 8.72
CA ASP A 353 3.64 13.20 8.20
C ASP A 353 3.68 13.33 6.67
N PHE A 354 2.68 12.77 5.98
CA PHE A 354 2.59 12.80 4.51
C PHE A 354 1.76 13.99 3.98
N ASN A 355 1.40 14.95 4.83
CA ASN A 355 0.55 16.12 4.51
C ASN A 355 -0.85 15.77 3.96
N THR A 356 -1.36 14.57 4.25
CA THR A 356 -2.60 14.02 3.68
C THR A 356 -3.83 14.25 4.55
N ALA A 357 -3.64 14.50 5.84
CA ALA A 357 -4.72 14.89 6.74
C ALA A 357 -5.47 16.14 6.22
N GLY A 358 -6.80 16.08 6.17
CA GLY A 358 -7.66 17.17 5.76
C GLY A 358 -7.75 17.42 4.25
N GLN A 359 -7.26 16.52 3.40
CA GLN A 359 -7.20 16.73 1.94
C GLN A 359 -8.50 16.40 1.17
N LEU A 360 -9.55 15.88 1.82
CA LEU A 360 -10.85 15.59 1.18
C LEU A 360 -11.62 16.83 0.72
#